data_AF-A0A941GLZ1-F1
#
_entry.id   AF-A0A941GLZ1-F1
#
_cell.length_a   1.000
_cell.length_b   1.000
_cell.length_c   1.000
_cell.angle_alpha   90.00
_cell.angle_beta   90.00
_cell.angle_gamma   90.00
#
_symmetry.space_group_name_H-M   'P 1'
#
loop_
_entity.id
_entity.type
_entity.pdbx_description
1 polymer ?
#
loop_
_entity_poly.entity_id
_entity_poly.type
_entity_poly.pdbx_seq_one_letter_code
_entity_poly.pdbx_strand_id
1 'polypeptide(L)' 'NKKKKSGRPNNLTIEEKILLTLEYFREYRTYFHLGLDYNLHQSNVYLTIKKIEKILINSQEFKLPGKKILTESS' A
#
# COMPACT_ATOMS: atom_id res chain seq x y z
N ASN A 1 -6.49 20.54 -21.72
CA ASN A 1 -6.90 19.19 -22.19
C ASN A 1 -6.74 18.11 -21.13
N LYS A 2 -7.73 17.96 -20.23
CA LYS A 2 -7.79 16.79 -19.32
C LYS A 2 -8.42 15.63 -20.10
N LYS A 3 -7.63 14.61 -20.46
CA LYS A 3 -8.17 13.36 -21.02
C LYS A 3 -9.13 12.76 -19.97
N LYS A 4 -10.41 12.56 -20.32
CA LYS A 4 -11.31 11.71 -19.51
C LYS A 4 -10.67 10.33 -19.48
N LYS A 5 -10.29 9.83 -18.30
CA LYS A 5 -9.82 8.45 -18.15
C LYS A 5 -11.02 7.55 -18.43
N SER A 6 -11.09 6.98 -19.63
CA SER A 6 -12.06 5.93 -19.97
C SER A 6 -11.65 4.63 -19.27
N GLY A 7 -12.51 4.12 -18.39
CA GLY A 7 -12.28 2.90 -17.61
C GLY A 7 -13.22 2.80 -16.41
N ARG A 8 -13.25 1.64 -15.73
CA ARG A 8 -13.98 1.47 -14.48
C ARG A 8 -13.47 2.51 -13.47
N PRO A 9 -14.35 3.27 -12.79
CA PRO A 9 -13.91 4.20 -11.76
C PRO A 9 -13.08 3.45 -10.72
N ASN A 10 -12.02 4.09 -10.22
CA ASN A 10 -11.21 3.49 -9.18
C ASN A 10 -12.04 3.51 -7.90
N ASN A 11 -12.47 2.34 -7.43
CA ASN A 11 -13.41 2.23 -6.31
C ASN A 11 -12.85 2.75 -4.99
N LEU A 12 -11.52 2.87 -4.86
CA LEU A 12 -10.86 3.33 -3.64
C LEU A 12 -10.29 4.75 -3.79
N THR A 13 -10.47 5.55 -2.75
CA THR A 13 -9.77 6.81 -2.45
C THR A 13 -8.27 6.57 -2.21
N ILE A 14 -7.48 7.60 -1.91
CA ILE A 14 -6.05 7.42 -1.61
C ILE A 14 -5.89 6.90 -0.18
N GLU A 15 -6.68 7.44 0.73
CA GLU A 15 -6.78 7.12 2.15
C GLU A 15 -7.10 5.64 2.34
N GLU A 16 -8.09 5.10 1.62
CA GLU A 16 -8.44 3.68 1.68
C GLU A 16 -7.32 2.77 1.17
N LYS A 17 -6.56 3.18 0.15
CA LYS A 17 -5.41 2.39 -0.33
C LYS A 17 -4.30 2.35 0.70
N ILE A 18 -4.05 3.46 1.38
CA ILE A 18 -3.05 3.56 2.44
C ILE A 18 -3.51 2.69 3.62
N LEU A 19 -4.77 2.82 4.05
CA LEU A 19 -5.34 2.02 5.14
C LEU A 19 -5.23 0.52 4.86
N LEU A 20 -5.65 0.06 3.69
CA LEU A 20 -5.53 -1.33 3.25
C LEU A 20 -4.08 -1.83 3.28
N THR A 21 -3.12 -0.97 2.92
CA THR A 21 -1.69 -1.34 2.95
C THR A 21 -1.16 -1.43 4.39
N LEU A 22 -1.60 -0.55 5.28
CA LEU A 22 -1.22 -0.57 6.69
C LEU A 22 -1.81 -1.76 7.43
N GLU A 23 -3.06 -2.14 7.14
CA GLU A 23 -3.69 -3.35 7.68
C GLU A 23 -2.93 -4.61 7.25
N TYR A 24 -2.51 -4.68 5.99
CA TYR A 24 -1.64 -5.75 5.51
C TYR A 24 -0.31 -5.82 6.27
N PHE A 25 0.36 -4.69 6.51
CA PHE A 25 1.63 -4.69 7.26
C PHE A 25 1.48 -5.01 8.74
N ARG A 26 0.34 -4.64 9.35
CA ARG A 26 0.08 -4.88 10.77
C ARG A 26 -0.28 -6.33 11.05
N GLU A 27 -1.12 -6.93 10.20
CA GLU A 27 -1.77 -8.21 10.52
C GLU A 27 -1.41 -9.33 9.55
N TYR A 28 -0.64 -9.03 8.49
CA TYR A 28 -0.27 -9.99 7.45
C TYR A 28 -1.48 -10.79 6.90
N ARG A 29 -2.68 -10.17 6.88
CA ARG A 29 -3.90 -10.79 6.33
C ARG A 29 -3.68 -11.15 4.86
N THR A 30 -4.28 -12.26 4.41
CA THR A 30 -4.20 -12.68 3.02
C THR A 30 -4.87 -11.65 2.11
N TYR A 31 -4.39 -11.53 0.87
CA TYR A 31 -5.01 -10.64 -0.13
C TYR A 31 -6.47 -11.00 -0.43
N PHE A 32 -6.84 -12.27 -0.24
CA PHE A 32 -8.21 -12.73 -0.37
C PHE A 32 -9.11 -12.13 0.72
N HIS A 33 -8.71 -12.21 2.00
CA HIS A 33 -9.50 -11.63 3.10
C HIS A 33 -9.62 -10.11 3.01
N LEU A 34 -8.52 -9.42 2.72
CA LEU A 34 -8.56 -7.97 2.44
C LEU A 34 -9.42 -7.63 1.22
N GLY A 35 -9.47 -8.53 0.22
CA GLY A 35 -10.35 -8.38 -0.93
C GLY A 35 -11.82 -8.43 -0.54
N LEU A 36 -12.20 -9.31 0.38
CA LEU A 36 -13.57 -9.40 0.90
C LEU A 36 -13.95 -8.12 1.65
N ASP A 37 -13.09 -7.64 2.55
CA ASP A 37 -13.34 -6.45 3.38
C ASP A 37 -13.55 -5.18 2.54
N TYR A 38 -12.80 -5.03 1.44
CA TYR A 38 -12.81 -3.85 0.57
C TYR A 38 -13.61 -4.04 -0.73
N ASN A 39 -14.31 -5.17 -0.89
CA ASN A 39 -15.04 -5.54 -2.10
C ASN A 39 -14.18 -5.45 -3.38
N LEU A 40 -12.96 -6.02 -3.30
CA LEU A 40 -11.97 -6.08 -4.35
C LEU A 40 -11.57 -7.53 -4.65
N HIS A 41 -11.20 -7.78 -5.90
CA HIS A 41 -10.51 -9.02 -6.23
C HIS A 41 -9.10 -9.04 -5.60
N GLN A 42 -8.64 -10.20 -5.14
CA GLN A 42 -7.32 -10.37 -4.50
C GLN A 42 -6.16 -9.80 -5.33
N SER A 43 -6.24 -9.90 -6.67
CA SER A 43 -5.23 -9.31 -7.57
C SER A 43 -5.18 -7.79 -7.50
N ASN A 44 -6.32 -7.12 -7.32
CA ASN A 44 -6.38 -5.66 -7.17
C ASN A 44 -5.81 -5.21 -5.83
N VAL A 45 -6.04 -5.99 -4.77
CA VAL A 45 -5.43 -5.76 -3.45
C VAL A 45 -3.91 -5.84 -3.55
N TYR A 46 -3.38 -6.93 -4.14
CA TYR A 46 -1.94 -7.09 -4.38
C TYR A 46 -1.34 -5.91 -5.15
N LEU A 47 -1.95 -5.53 -6.28
CA LEU A 47 -1.48 -4.40 -7.10
C LEU A 47 -1.52 -3.07 -6.34
N THR A 48 -2.53 -2.87 -5.49
CA THR A 48 -2.67 -1.67 -4.66
C THR A 48 -1.55 -1.59 -3.63
N ILE A 49 -1.33 -2.67 -2.87
CA ILE A 49 -0.27 -2.76 -1.87
C ILE A 49 1.09 -2.53 -2.52
N LYS A 50 1.40 -3.23 -3.61
CA LYS A 50 2.69 -3.08 -4.32
C LYS A 50 2.91 -1.65 -4.83
N LYS A 51 1.85 -0.99 -5.29
CA LYS A 51 1.93 0.39 -5.77
C LYS A 51 2.21 1.36 -4.63
N ILE A 52 1.50 1.23 -3.50
CA ILE A 52 1.70 2.10 -2.32
C ILE A 52 3.09 1.84 -1.73
N GLU A 53 3.49 0.58 -1.55
CA GLU A 53 4.82 0.19 -1.08
C GLU A 53 5.93 0.85 -1.93
N LYS A 54 5.82 0.79 -3.26
CA LYS A 54 6.77 1.45 -4.16
C LYS A 54 6.81 2.97 -3.98
N ILE A 55 5.66 3.62 -3.76
CA ILE A 55 5.59 5.06 -3.51
C ILE A 55 6.29 5.41 -2.20
N LEU A 56 6.04 4.66 -1.13
CA LEU A 56 6.64 4.88 0.20
C LEU A 56 8.16 4.62 0.19
N ILE A 57 8.62 3.60 -0.53
CA ILE A 57 10.06 3.36 -0.70
C ILE A 57 10.71 4.52 -1.48
N ASN A 58 10.05 4.99 -2.54
CA ASN A 58 10.56 6.08 -3.36
C ASN A 58 10.59 7.42 -2.61
N SER A 59 9.70 7.65 -1.64
CA SER A 59 9.70 8.89 -0.86
C SER A 59 10.90 9.02 0.07
N GLN A 60 11.60 7.92 0.40
CA GLN A 60 12.75 7.87 1.33
C GLN A 60 12.44 8.23 2.79
N GLU A 61 11.32 8.92 3.06
CA GLU A 61 10.88 9.35 4.40
C GLU A 61 10.74 8.20 5.41
N PHE A 62 10.39 6.99 4.95
CA PHE A 62 10.14 5.82 5.79
C PHE A 62 11.30 4.82 5.81
N LYS A 63 12.49 5.23 5.36
CA LYS A 63 13.65 4.36 5.37
C LYS A 63 14.19 4.20 6.79
N LEU A 64 14.45 2.95 7.17
CA LEU A 64 15.18 2.65 8.39
C LEU A 64 16.59 3.26 8.32
N PRO A 65 17.08 3.86 9.42
CA PRO A 65 18.45 4.32 9.48
C PRO A 65 19.41 3.13 9.33
N GLY A 66 20.61 3.41 8.82
CA GLY A 66 21.60 2.37 8.57
C GLY A 66 21.96 1.59 9.85
N LYS A 67 22.32 0.31 9.70
CA LYS A 67 22.60 -0.63 10.81
C LYS A 67 23.53 -0.06 11.90
N LYS A 68 24.50 0.77 11.53
CA LYS A 68 25.45 1.40 12.47
C LYS A 68 24.74 2.26 13.52
N ILE A 69 23.78 3.09 13.09
CA ILE A 69 22.99 3.98 13.96
C ILE A 69 22.14 3.14 14.92
N LEU A 70 21.60 2.01 14.43
CA LEU A 70 20.76 1.11 15.22
C LEU A 70 21.54 0.38 16.32
N THR A 71 22.84 0.08 16.10
CA THR A 71 23.69 -0.63 17.07
C THR A 71 24.39 0.29 18.07
N GLU A 72 24.55 1.58 17.76
CA GLU A 72 25.17 2.57 18.67
C GLU A 72 24.26 2.94 19.85
N SER A 73 22.97 2.60 19.77
CA SER A 73 21.97 2.89 20.82
C SER A 73 21.77 1.73 21.81
N SER A 74 22.65 0.70 21.78
CA SER A 74 22.60 -0.51 22.63
C SER A 74 23.82 -0.64 23.52
#